data_AF-A0A4Y9RF65-F1
#
_entry.id   AF-A0A4Y9RF65-F1
#
_cell.length_a   1.000
_cell.length_b   1.000
_cell.length_c   1.000
_cell.angle_alpha   90.00
_cell.angle_beta   90.00
_cell.angle_gamma   90.00
#
_symmetry.space_group_name_H-M   'P 1'
#
loop_
_entity.id
_entity.type
_entity.pdbx_description
1 polymer ?
#
loop_
_entity_poly.entity_id
_entity_poly.type
_entity_poly.pdbx_seq_one_letter_code
_entity_poly.pdbx_strand_id
1 'polypeptide(L)' 'MGRILDKLVRDHPAYQVEASDNGLLLIRRDGKDAEFNNLARELINDAGQEFAVFPTSDGHTGYERVFVIPL' A
#
# COMPACT_ATOMS: atom_id res chain seq x y z
N MET A 1 -3.16 -12.32 12.43
CA MET A 1 -2.93 -11.52 11.21
C MET A 1 -3.61 -10.18 11.36
N GLY A 2 -2.86 -9.08 11.22
CA GLY A 2 -3.34 -7.71 11.43
C GLY A 2 -4.56 -7.37 10.58
N ARG A 3 -5.58 -6.81 11.22
CA ARG A 3 -6.90 -6.48 10.63
C ARG A 3 -6.80 -5.54 9.42
N ILE A 4 -5.69 -4.80 9.31
CA ILE A 4 -5.41 -3.86 8.22
C ILE A 4 -5.05 -4.59 6.91
N LEU A 5 -4.33 -5.72 6.99
CA LEU A 5 -3.91 -6.49 5.82
C LEU A 5 -5.12 -7.17 5.16
N ASP A 6 -6.02 -7.74 5.96
CA ASP A 6 -7.29 -8.30 5.45
C ASP A 6 -8.14 -7.24 4.73
N LYS A 7 -8.09 -5.99 5.21
CA LYS A 7 -8.81 -4.87 4.61
C LYS A 7 -8.17 -4.41 3.29
N LEU A 8 -6.83 -4.42 3.20
CA LEU A 8 -6.08 -4.07 1.99
C LEU A 8 -6.24 -5.11 0.88
N VAL A 9 -6.41 -6.39 1.23
CA VAL A 9 -6.58 -7.49 0.26
C VAL A 9 -7.96 -7.46 -0.42
N ARG A 10 -8.93 -6.69 0.09
CA ARG A 10 -10.23 -6.54 -0.57
C ARG A 10 -10.06 -5.70 -1.83
N ASP A 11 -10.48 -6.25 -2.97
CA ASP A 11 -10.43 -5.63 -4.30
C ASP A 11 -10.83 -4.15 -4.24
N HIS A 12 -9.85 -3.26 -4.42
CA HIS A 12 -10.04 -1.82 -4.35
C HIS A 12 -9.78 -1.23 -5.75
N PRO A 13 -10.68 -0.39 -6.28
CA PRO A 13 -10.54 0.12 -7.65
C PRO A 13 -9.35 1.08 -7.84
N ALA A 14 -8.69 1.51 -6.76
CA ALA A 14 -7.55 2.42 -6.81
C ALA A 14 -6.18 1.74 -6.96
N TYR A 15 -6.08 0.44 -6.66
CA TYR A 15 -4.80 -0.29 -6.68
C TYR A 15 -4.99 -1.77 -6.98
N GLN A 16 -3.95 -2.38 -7.51
CA GLN A 16 -3.81 -3.83 -7.57
C GLN A 16 -3.04 -4.30 -6.34
N VAL A 17 -3.49 -5.39 -5.73
CA VAL A 17 -2.80 -6.05 -4.62
C VAL A 17 -2.13 -7.28 -5.18
N GLU A 18 -0.83 -7.40 -4.99
CA GLU A 18 -0.08 -8.63 -5.22
C GLU A 18 0.38 -9.17 -3.86
N ALA A 19 -0.01 -10.41 -3.56
CA ALA A 19 0.49 -11.09 -2.38
C ALA A 19 1.92 -11.59 -2.66
N SER A 20 2.84 -11.21 -1.78
CA SER A 20 4.22 -11.68 -1.78
C SER A 20 4.46 -12.57 -0.57
N ASP A 21 5.49 -13.42 -0.63
CA ASP A 21 5.82 -14.39 0.42
C ASP A 21 5.96 -13.74 1.81
N ASN A 22 6.48 -12.51 1.86
CA ASN A 22 6.70 -11.74 3.08
C ASN A 22 5.76 -10.53 3.26
N GLY A 23 4.68 -10.39 2.47
CA GLY A 23 3.84 -9.20 2.58
C GLY A 23 2.88 -8.95 1.44
N LEU A 24 2.46 -7.69 1.30
CA LEU A 24 1.54 -7.23 0.27
C LEU A 24 2.18 -6.10 -0.54
N LEU A 25 2.18 -6.23 -1.86
CA LEU A 25 2.54 -5.17 -2.77
C LEU A 25 1.27 -4.50 -3.31
N LEU A 26 1.12 -3.22 -3.01
CA LEU A 26 0.07 -2.37 -3.54
C LEU A 26 0.63 -1.63 -4.75
N ILE A 27 0.03 -1.79 -5.92
CA ILE A 27 0.43 -1.15 -7.17
C ILE A 27 -0.68 -0.18 -7.58
N ARG A 28 -0.35 1.09 -7.76
CA ARG A 28 -1.29 2.13 -8.20
C ARG A 28 -1.90 1.77 -9.57
N ARG A 29 -3.22 1.95 -9.73
CA ARG A 29 -3.86 1.92 -11.05
C ARG A 29 -3.85 3.31 -11.70
N ASP A 30 -3.84 3.33 -13.04
CA ASP A 30 -3.86 4.56 -13.83
C ASP A 30 -5.08 5.45 -13.49
N GLY A 31 -4.85 6.75 -13.37
CA GLY A 31 -5.88 7.74 -13.02
C GLY A 31 -6.36 7.72 -11.56
N LYS A 32 -5.63 7.03 -10.66
CA LYS A 32 -5.95 6.91 -9.22
C LYS A 32 -4.88 7.48 -8.31
N ASP A 33 -4.09 8.41 -8.82
CA ASP A 33 -2.96 9.05 -8.14
C ASP A 33 -3.31 9.63 -6.77
N ALA A 34 -4.38 10.43 -6.69
CA ALA A 34 -4.77 11.10 -5.46
C ALA A 34 -5.20 10.09 -4.37
N GLU A 35 -6.04 9.13 -4.74
CA GLU A 35 -6.55 8.09 -3.84
C GLU A 35 -5.42 7.18 -3.34
N PHE A 36 -4.54 6.77 -4.24
CA PHE A 36 -3.40 5.93 -3.90
C PHE A 36 -2.39 6.67 -3.02
N ASN A 37 -2.13 7.95 -3.33
CA ASN A 37 -1.24 8.77 -2.51
C ASN A 37 -1.76 8.97 -1.08
N ASN A 38 -3.08 9.12 -0.93
CA ASN A 38 -3.69 9.26 0.39
C ASN A 38 -3.57 7.95 1.17
N LEU A 39 -3.90 6.81 0.55
CA LEU A 39 -3.73 5.49 1.16
C LEU A 39 -2.28 5.24 1.58
N ALA A 40 -1.32 5.50 0.70
CA ALA A 40 0.10 5.33 1.00
C ALA A 40 0.51 6.14 2.23
N ARG A 41 0.05 7.39 2.34
CA ARG A 41 0.29 8.23 3.52
C ARG A 41 -0.33 7.66 4.79
N GLU A 42 -1.57 7.18 4.73
CA GLU A 42 -2.23 6.53 5.87
C GLU A 42 -1.44 5.30 6.33
N LEU A 43 -1.02 4.44 5.40
CA LEU A 43 -0.23 3.26 5.71
C LEU A 43 1.12 3.61 6.33
N ILE A 44 1.81 4.63 5.82
CA ILE A 44 3.08 5.09 6.40
C ILE A 44 2.89 5.65 7.82
N ASN A 45 1.76 6.33 8.08
CA ASN A 45 1.47 6.88 9.41
C ASN A 45 1.12 5.78 10.42
N ASP A 46 0.42 4.74 9.98
CA ASP A 46 0.03 3.60 10.81
C ASP A 46 1.17 2.56 10.97
N ALA A 47 2.24 2.67 10.17
CA ALA A 47 3.40 1.79 10.24
C ALA A 47 4.14 1.91 11.58
N GLY A 48 4.61 0.77 12.11
CA GLY A 48 5.56 0.73 13.22
C GLY A 48 5.30 -0.31 14.31
N GLN A 49 4.06 -0.69 14.60
CA GLN A 49 3.77 -1.71 15.62
C GLN A 49 3.38 -3.07 15.05
N GLU A 50 2.57 -3.10 13.99
CA GLU A 50 2.03 -4.35 13.42
C GLU A 50 2.58 -4.66 12.01
N PHE A 51 3.14 -3.67 11.33
CA PHE A 51 3.69 -3.81 9.99
C PHE A 51 4.67 -2.68 9.66
N ALA A 52 5.56 -2.94 8.72
CA ALA A 52 6.46 -2.00 8.08
C ALA A 52 5.95 -1.64 6.67
N VAL A 53 6.20 -0.41 6.24
CA VAL A 53 5.74 0.10 4.94
C VAL A 53 6.92 0.68 4.16
N PHE A 54 7.04 0.27 2.90
CA PHE A 54 8.07 0.68 1.95
C PHE A 54 7.41 1.29 0.71
N PRO A 55 7.18 2.61 0.69
CA PRO A 55 6.65 3.29 -0.48
C PRO A 55 7.71 3.44 -1.58
N THR A 56 7.30 3.27 -2.83
CA THR A 56 8.07 3.58 -4.03
C THR A 56 7.44 4.77 -4.72
N SER A 57 8.19 5.86 -4.81
CA SER A 57 7.75 7.08 -5.51
C SER A 57 7.91 6.94 -7.02
N ASP A 58 6.95 7.48 -7.76
CA ASP A 58 6.94 7.52 -9.24
C ASP A 58 7.92 8.57 -9.82
N GLY A 59 8.71 9.23 -8.97
CA GLY A 59 9.66 10.28 -9.37
C GLY A 59 9.05 11.64 -9.73
N HIS A 60 7.72 11.76 -9.78
CA HIS A 60 7.01 13.00 -10.13
C HIS A 60 6.14 13.54 -8.98
N THR A 61 4.93 12.99 -8.82
CA THR A 61 3.85 13.62 -8.03
C THR A 61 3.31 12.73 -6.91
N GLY A 62 3.80 11.49 -6.78
CA GLY A 62 3.21 10.54 -5.87
C GLY A 62 3.94 9.21 -5.75
N TYR A 63 3.23 8.24 -5.19
CA TYR A 63 3.65 6.87 -5.04
C TYR A 63 3.12 6.02 -6.19
N GLU A 64 3.97 5.20 -6.79
CA GLU A 64 3.56 4.20 -7.78
C GLU A 64 3.25 2.85 -7.12
N ARG A 65 3.98 2.52 -6.04
CA ARG A 65 3.87 1.23 -5.35
C ARG A 65 4.09 1.41 -3.86
N VAL A 66 3.49 0.52 -3.06
CA VAL A 66 3.71 0.46 -1.61
C VAL A 66 3.83 -0.99 -1.21
N PHE A 67 4.96 -1.36 -0.60
CA PHE A 67 5.16 -2.71 -0.08
C PHE A 67 4.93 -2.71 1.43
N VAL A 68 4.05 -3.59 1.90
CA VAL A 68 3.64 -3.70 3.29
C VAL A 68 4.06 -5.06 3.83
N ILE A 69 4.82 -5.07 4.92
CA ILE A 69 5.35 -6.30 5.53
C ILE A 69 4.81 -6.39 6.96
N PRO A 70 4.05 -7.43 7.34
CA PRO A 70 3.71 -7.67 8.75
C PRO A 70 4.98 -7.90 9.59
N LEU A 71 4.98 -7.36 10.82
CA LEU A 71 6.04 -7.58 11.81
C LEU A 71 5.71 -8.72 12.79
#